data_AF-A0A940C088-F1
#
_entry.id   AF-A0A940C088-F1
#
_cell.length_a   1.000
_cell.length_b   1.000
_cell.length_c   1.000
_cell.angle_alpha   90.00
_cell.angle_beta   90.00
_cell.angle_gamma   90.00
#
_symmetry.space_group_name_H-M   'P 1'
#
loop_
_entity.id
_entity.type
_entity.pdbx_description
1 polymer ?
#
loop_
_entity_poly.entity_id
_entity_poly.type
_entity_poly.pdbx_seq_one_letter_code
_entity_poly.pdbx_strand_id
1 'polypeptide(L)'
;MPSNQTDRDQIAKMKQIPVHALITDKELLFVDDSIVRGTQLKETVEFLYENGAKAVHMRSACPPIMYGCKFLNFSRATSDMELIARRVIVELEGEAGFEHLDEYRDGKSERGKALRRAICEKFNFASLEFQTLEGIVEAIGLDKSELCTYCWDGEE
;
A
#
# COMPACT_ATOMS: atom_id res chain seq x y z
N MET A 1 -9.86 -11.15 25.20
CA MET A 1 -8.69 -10.36 24.73
C MET A 1 -8.06 -9.66 25.93
N PRO A 2 -6.73 -9.46 25.97
CA PRO A 2 -6.09 -8.75 27.08
C PRO A 2 -6.67 -7.34 27.22
N SER A 3 -6.88 -6.91 28.45
CA SER A 3 -7.44 -5.60 28.79
C SER A 3 -6.40 -4.47 28.72
N ASN A 4 -5.12 -4.82 28.77
CA ASN A 4 -4.01 -3.85 28.81
C ASN A 4 -3.40 -3.66 27.41
N GLN A 5 -3.18 -2.41 27.00
CA GLN A 5 -2.67 -2.09 25.66
C GLN A 5 -1.27 -2.68 25.42
N THR A 6 -0.41 -2.61 26.43
CA THR A 6 0.97 -3.15 26.39
C THR A 6 1.00 -4.66 26.11
N ASP A 7 0.06 -5.42 26.70
CA ASP A 7 -0.02 -6.87 26.50
C ASP A 7 -0.54 -7.22 25.09
N ARG A 8 -1.38 -6.36 24.51
CA ARG A 8 -1.86 -6.53 23.12
C ARG A 8 -0.73 -6.25 22.13
N ASP A 9 0.10 -5.24 22.39
CA ASP A 9 1.25 -4.90 21.56
C ASP A 9 2.31 -6.01 21.62
N GLN A 10 2.55 -6.61 22.80
CA GLN A 10 3.44 -7.77 22.91
C GLN A 10 2.93 -8.98 22.15
N ILE A 11 1.64 -9.32 22.24
CA ILE A 11 1.05 -10.44 21.49
C ILE A 11 1.13 -10.20 19.98
N ALA A 12 0.99 -8.95 19.53
CA ALA A 12 1.20 -8.60 18.12
C ALA A 12 2.65 -8.87 17.68
N LYS A 13 3.64 -8.47 18.48
CA LYS A 13 5.06 -8.77 18.24
C LYS A 13 5.37 -10.27 18.23
N MET A 14 4.65 -11.08 19.01
CA MET A 14 4.82 -12.54 19.02
C MET A 14 4.35 -13.25 17.74
N LYS A 15 3.55 -12.59 16.89
CA LYS A 15 3.07 -13.18 15.62
C LYS A 15 4.12 -13.16 14.51
N GLN A 16 5.12 -12.30 14.61
CA GLN A 16 6.18 -12.16 13.61
C GLN A 16 7.52 -12.57 14.24
N ILE A 17 8.04 -13.72 13.80
CA ILE A 17 9.33 -14.25 14.27
C ILE A 17 10.40 -13.88 13.23
N PRO A 18 11.40 -13.05 13.57
CA PRO A 18 12.42 -12.64 12.62
C PRO A 18 13.39 -13.79 12.39
N VAL A 19 13.65 -14.12 11.12
CA VAL A 19 14.72 -15.05 10.75
C VAL A 19 15.94 -14.22 10.38
N HIS A 20 16.75 -13.84 11.38
CA HIS A 20 17.87 -12.90 11.21
C HIS A 20 18.81 -13.25 10.06
N ALA A 21 19.06 -14.54 9.81
CA ALA A 21 19.89 -15.01 8.69
C ALA A 21 19.39 -14.54 7.30
N LEU A 22 18.09 -14.26 7.17
CA LEU A 22 17.45 -13.77 5.95
C LEU A 22 17.28 -12.25 5.92
N ILE A 23 17.55 -11.55 7.03
CA ILE A 23 17.24 -10.12 7.22
C ILE A 23 18.51 -9.28 7.36
N THR A 24 19.43 -9.68 8.24
CA THR A 24 20.57 -8.85 8.63
C THR A 24 21.49 -8.54 7.45
N ASP A 25 21.79 -7.25 7.26
CA ASP A 25 22.59 -6.68 6.16
C ASP A 25 22.05 -6.98 4.74
N LYS A 26 20.77 -7.37 4.62
CA LYS A 26 20.11 -7.65 3.34
C LYS A 26 19.24 -6.50 2.87
N GLU A 27 19.20 -6.33 1.55
CA GLU A 27 18.19 -5.52 0.88
C GLU A 27 17.02 -6.43 0.53
N LEU A 28 15.86 -6.16 1.12
CA LEU A 28 14.69 -7.04 1.09
C LEU A 28 13.67 -6.54 0.08
N LEU A 29 13.13 -7.44 -0.74
CA LEU A 29 11.91 -7.20 -1.51
C LEU A 29 10.73 -7.75 -0.71
N PHE A 30 9.90 -6.86 -0.18
CA PHE A 30 8.70 -7.23 0.56
C PHE A 30 7.48 -7.08 -0.35
N VAL A 31 6.68 -8.15 -0.45
CA VAL A 31 5.48 -8.20 -1.28
C VAL A 31 4.28 -8.33 -0.35
N ASP A 32 3.29 -7.46 -0.54
CA ASP A 32 2.02 -7.51 0.19
C ASP A 32 0.86 -7.48 -0.81
N ASP A 33 -0.31 -7.94 -0.39
CA ASP A 33 -1.48 -8.03 -1.27
C ASP A 33 -1.93 -6.64 -1.75
N SER A 34 -1.93 -5.66 -0.85
CA SER A 34 -2.50 -4.35 -1.05
C SER A 34 -2.02 -3.34 -0.02
N ILE A 35 -2.15 -2.05 -0.35
CA ILE A 35 -1.88 -0.96 0.59
C ILE A 35 -3.13 -0.08 0.69
N VAL A 36 -3.94 -0.34 1.73
CA VAL A 36 -5.16 0.44 2.00
C VAL A 36 -4.84 1.68 2.83
N ARG A 37 -4.52 1.49 4.12
CA ARG A 37 -4.19 2.59 5.06
C ARG A 37 -2.68 2.75 5.28
N GLY A 38 -1.93 1.65 5.14
CA GLY A 38 -0.47 1.59 5.31
C GLY A 38 0.03 1.44 6.75
N THR A 39 -0.84 1.39 7.77
CA THR A 39 -0.43 1.30 9.19
C THR A 39 0.32 0.01 9.51
N GLN A 40 -0.27 -1.14 9.18
CA GLN A 40 0.35 -2.45 9.39
C GLN A 40 1.66 -2.61 8.59
N LEU A 41 1.69 -2.02 7.39
CA LEU A 41 2.85 -2.09 6.52
C LEU A 41 4.03 -1.29 7.09
N LYS A 42 3.75 -0.09 7.62
CA LYS A 42 4.74 0.73 8.33
C LYS A 42 5.35 -0.05 9.50
N GLU A 43 4.52 -0.64 10.36
CA GLU A 43 4.97 -1.44 11.50
C GLU A 43 5.85 -2.63 11.06
N THR A 44 5.48 -3.29 9.97
CA THR A 44 6.23 -4.44 9.43
C THR A 44 7.59 -4.00 8.88
N VAL A 45 7.67 -2.87 8.20
CA VAL A 45 8.94 -2.35 7.69
C VAL A 45 9.84 -1.85 8.80
N GLU A 46 9.30 -1.13 9.80
CA GLU A 46 10.04 -0.74 11.00
C GLU A 46 10.62 -1.97 11.71
N PHE A 47 9.81 -3.02 11.88
CA PHE A 47 10.25 -4.30 12.41
C PHE A 47 11.41 -4.92 11.62
N LEU A 48 11.37 -4.90 10.28
CA LEU A 48 12.46 -5.43 9.45
C LEU A 48 13.76 -4.64 9.64
N TYR A 49 13.69 -3.31 9.67
CA TYR A 49 14.86 -2.46 9.94
C TYR A 49 15.41 -2.66 11.36
N GLU A 50 14.55 -2.75 12.38
CA GLU A 50 14.93 -3.06 13.76
C GLU A 50 15.69 -4.40 13.87
N ASN A 51 15.43 -5.35 12.96
CA ASN A 51 16.09 -6.65 12.88
C ASN A 51 17.31 -6.67 11.94
N GLY A 52 17.76 -5.50 11.46
CA GLY A 52 19.02 -5.32 10.72
C GLY A 52 18.89 -5.35 9.21
N ALA A 53 17.68 -5.20 8.63
CA ALA A 53 17.55 -5.01 7.19
C ALA A 53 18.32 -3.76 6.74
N LYS A 54 19.06 -3.86 5.63
CA LYS A 54 19.79 -2.73 5.04
C LYS A 54 18.86 -1.79 4.28
N ALA A 55 17.90 -2.36 3.56
CA ALA A 55 16.90 -1.63 2.79
C ALA A 55 15.65 -2.50 2.63
N VAL A 56 14.47 -1.89 2.61
CA VAL A 56 13.20 -2.60 2.36
C VAL A 56 12.51 -1.99 1.14
N HIS A 57 12.43 -2.75 0.05
CA HIS A 57 11.75 -2.41 -1.19
C HIS A 57 10.36 -3.02 -1.18
N MET A 58 9.34 -2.18 -1.22
CA MET A 58 7.94 -2.58 -1.13
C MET A 58 7.34 -2.84 -2.51
N ARG A 59 6.57 -3.92 -2.67
CA ARG A 59 5.78 -4.23 -3.87
C ARG A 59 4.35 -4.59 -3.49
N SER A 60 3.40 -3.77 -3.90
CA SER A 60 1.98 -4.08 -3.76
C SER A 60 1.53 -4.95 -4.93
N ALA A 61 0.93 -6.10 -4.65
CA ALA A 61 0.36 -6.98 -5.67
C ALA A 61 -0.92 -6.41 -6.32
N CYS A 62 -1.51 -5.36 -5.74
CA CYS A 62 -2.62 -4.61 -6.32
C CYS A 62 -2.21 -3.20 -6.79
N PRO A 63 -2.97 -2.60 -7.72
CA PRO A 63 -2.89 -1.16 -8.03
C PRO A 63 -3.19 -0.29 -6.81
N PRO A 64 -2.78 1.00 -6.81
CA PRO A 64 -3.13 1.91 -5.74
C PRO A 64 -4.66 2.01 -5.61
N ILE A 65 -5.17 1.87 -4.39
CA ILE A 65 -6.61 1.98 -4.13
C ILE A 65 -6.97 3.47 -4.07
N MET A 66 -7.69 3.92 -5.09
CA MET A 66 -8.08 5.32 -5.26
C MET A 66 -9.52 5.57 -4.81
N TYR A 67 -10.37 4.54 -4.71
CA TYR A 67 -11.78 4.71 -4.37
C TYR A 67 -12.22 3.70 -3.31
N GLY A 68 -13.04 4.14 -2.37
CA GLY A 68 -13.71 3.28 -1.40
C GLY A 68 -14.71 2.35 -2.09
N CYS A 69 -14.73 1.08 -1.72
CA CYS A 69 -15.58 0.09 -2.38
C CYS A 69 -17.08 0.38 -2.14
N LYS A 70 -17.86 0.50 -3.21
CA LYS A 70 -19.33 0.66 -3.15
C LYS A 70 -20.11 -0.64 -2.93
N PHE A 71 -19.51 -1.79 -3.25
CA PHE A 71 -20.26 -3.04 -3.42
C PHE A 71 -20.06 -4.03 -2.26
N LEU A 72 -18.80 -4.40 -2.00
CA LEU A 72 -18.46 -5.58 -1.21
C LEU A 72 -17.73 -5.25 0.10
N ASN A 73 -17.55 -3.95 0.42
CA ASN A 73 -16.88 -3.49 1.65
C ASN A 73 -15.46 -4.08 1.85
N PHE A 74 -14.72 -4.39 0.79
CA PHE A 74 -13.33 -4.91 0.89
C PHE A 74 -12.36 -3.84 1.38
N SER A 75 -12.42 -2.64 0.80
CA SER A 75 -11.79 -1.44 1.32
C SER A 75 -12.81 -0.71 2.21
N ARG A 76 -13.00 -1.18 3.46
CA ARG A 76 -13.80 -0.46 4.47
C ARG A 76 -13.13 0.87 4.79
N ALA A 77 -13.45 1.85 3.98
CA ALA A 77 -13.11 3.23 4.16
C ALA A 77 -14.44 3.95 4.42
N THR A 78 -14.66 4.49 5.61
CA THR A 78 -15.84 5.36 5.85
C THR A 78 -15.73 6.65 5.05
N SER A 79 -14.51 6.97 4.61
CA SER A 79 -14.16 8.05 3.70
C SER A 79 -12.96 7.62 2.85
N ASP A 80 -12.92 8.03 1.58
CA ASP A 80 -11.76 7.87 0.71
C ASP A 80 -10.47 8.42 1.32
N MET A 81 -10.54 9.36 2.26
CA MET A 81 -9.40 9.89 3.01
C MET A 81 -8.77 8.88 3.99
N GLU A 82 -9.39 7.73 4.23
CA GLU A 82 -8.74 6.62 4.93
C GLU A 82 -7.75 5.87 4.02
N LEU A 83 -7.81 6.06 2.71
CA LEU A 83 -6.88 5.48 1.75
C LEU A 83 -5.56 6.26 1.73
N ILE A 84 -4.43 5.55 1.78
CA ILE A 84 -3.11 6.18 1.79
C ILE A 84 -2.87 7.02 0.53
N ALA A 85 -3.31 6.54 -0.63
CA ALA A 85 -3.11 7.23 -1.90
C ALA A 85 -3.81 8.60 -1.88
N ARG A 86 -5.06 8.65 -1.42
CA ARG A 86 -5.84 9.90 -1.32
C ARG A 86 -5.22 10.90 -0.35
N ARG A 87 -4.77 10.45 0.82
CA ARG A 87 -4.10 11.34 1.78
C ARG A 87 -2.83 11.94 1.18
N VAL A 88 -2.00 11.13 0.55
CA VAL A 88 -0.75 11.60 -0.05
C VAL A 88 -1.02 12.55 -1.22
N ILE A 89 -2.05 12.31 -2.03
CA ILE A 89 -2.46 13.25 -3.08
C ILE A 89 -2.84 14.61 -2.50
N VAL A 90 -3.61 14.63 -1.41
CA VAL A 90 -3.94 15.89 -0.70
C VAL A 90 -2.70 16.56 -0.12
N GLU A 91 -1.75 15.80 0.42
CA GLU A 91 -0.49 16.35 0.91
C GLU A 91 0.37 16.98 -0.20
N LEU A 92 0.30 16.44 -1.43
CA LEU A 92 1.07 16.90 -2.58
C LEU A 92 0.43 18.09 -3.32
N GLU A 93 -0.88 18.02 -3.58
CA GLU A 93 -1.60 18.98 -4.45
C GLU A 93 -2.91 19.49 -3.83
N GLY A 94 -3.23 19.15 -2.58
CA GLY A 94 -4.54 19.44 -1.99
C GLY A 94 -5.67 18.66 -2.67
N GLU A 95 -6.91 19.09 -2.46
CA GLU A 95 -8.08 18.44 -3.08
C GLU A 95 -8.11 18.57 -4.60
N ALA A 96 -7.43 19.57 -5.18
CA ALA A 96 -7.28 19.72 -6.63
C ALA A 96 -6.56 18.50 -7.26
N GLY A 97 -5.71 17.81 -6.50
CA GLY A 97 -5.06 16.57 -6.96
C GLY A 97 -6.05 15.44 -7.31
N PHE A 98 -7.30 15.52 -6.84
CA PHE A 98 -8.34 14.55 -7.19
C PHE A 98 -8.84 14.65 -8.64
N GLU A 99 -8.50 15.72 -9.35
CA GLU A 99 -8.76 15.85 -10.78
C GLU A 99 -7.77 15.00 -11.62
N HIS A 100 -6.72 14.44 -10.99
CA HIS A 100 -5.59 13.78 -11.66
C HIS A 100 -5.33 12.35 -11.14
N LEU A 101 -6.36 11.66 -10.65
CA LEU A 101 -6.23 10.32 -10.03
C LEU A 101 -5.69 9.25 -10.99
N ASP A 102 -6.06 9.37 -12.25
CA ASP A 102 -5.57 8.57 -13.38
C ASP A 102 -4.06 8.73 -13.61
N GLU A 103 -3.53 9.94 -13.47
CA GLU A 103 -2.08 10.15 -13.47
C GLU A 103 -1.44 9.55 -12.22
N TYR A 104 -2.04 9.78 -11.04
CA TYR A 104 -1.49 9.28 -9.78
C TYR A 104 -1.46 7.74 -9.68
N ARG A 105 -2.39 7.03 -10.32
CA ARG A 105 -2.35 5.56 -10.35
C ARG A 105 -1.26 5.02 -11.28
N ASP A 106 -0.95 5.72 -12.37
CA ASP A 106 0.09 5.31 -13.34
C ASP A 106 1.50 5.61 -12.81
N GLY A 107 2.28 4.56 -12.52
CA GLY A 107 3.67 4.69 -12.05
C GLY A 107 4.63 5.36 -13.05
N LYS A 108 4.24 5.53 -14.32
CA LYS A 108 5.07 6.17 -15.34
C LYS A 108 4.90 7.69 -15.38
N SER A 109 3.77 8.21 -14.88
CA SER A 109 3.51 9.65 -14.83
C SER A 109 4.36 10.34 -13.75
N GLU A 110 4.55 11.65 -13.86
CA GLU A 110 5.29 12.41 -12.83
C GLU A 110 4.55 12.42 -11.49
N ARG A 111 3.21 12.53 -11.52
CA ARG A 111 2.36 12.44 -10.33
C ARG A 111 2.40 11.07 -9.68
N GLY A 112 2.35 10.01 -10.49
CA GLY A 112 2.48 8.64 -10.01
C GLY A 112 3.83 8.40 -9.34
N LYS A 113 4.93 8.84 -9.95
CA LYS A 113 6.27 8.80 -9.33
C LYS A 113 6.32 9.61 -8.03
N ALA A 114 5.67 10.78 -7.99
CA ALA A 114 5.59 11.59 -6.77
C ALA A 114 4.83 10.87 -5.66
N LEU A 115 3.72 10.20 -5.97
CA LEU A 115 2.97 9.39 -5.01
C LEU A 115 3.83 8.27 -4.42
N ARG A 116 4.54 7.49 -5.25
CA ARG A 116 5.43 6.42 -4.76
C ARG A 116 6.50 7.00 -3.84
N ARG A 117 7.17 8.08 -4.25
CA ARG A 117 8.21 8.75 -3.45
C ARG A 117 7.68 9.23 -2.09
N ALA A 118 6.54 9.92 -2.08
CA ALA A 118 5.95 10.41 -0.85
C ALA A 118 5.53 9.29 0.10
N ILE A 119 5.02 8.15 -0.40
CA ILE A 119 4.74 6.98 0.43
C ILE A 119 6.05 6.36 0.95
N CYS A 120 7.08 6.24 0.12
CA CYS A 120 8.40 5.76 0.55
C CYS A 120 8.96 6.60 1.70
N GLU A 121 8.94 7.93 1.57
CA GLU A 121 9.40 8.84 2.62
C GLU A 121 8.58 8.70 3.89
N LYS A 122 7.25 8.58 3.78
CA LYS A 122 6.35 8.47 4.94
C LYS A 122 6.55 7.18 5.73
N PHE A 123 6.87 6.07 5.07
CA PHE A 123 6.97 4.74 5.69
C PHE A 123 8.40 4.16 5.67
N ASN A 124 9.40 4.96 5.33
CA ASN A 124 10.80 4.59 5.26
C ASN A 124 11.09 3.42 4.29
N PHE A 125 10.39 3.37 3.16
CA PHE A 125 10.68 2.37 2.12
C PHE A 125 11.88 2.83 1.26
N ALA A 126 12.74 1.89 0.89
CA ALA A 126 13.81 2.16 -0.08
C ALA A 126 13.25 2.37 -1.50
N SER A 127 12.18 1.67 -1.84
CA SER A 127 11.39 1.91 -3.05
C SER A 127 9.99 1.33 -2.87
N LEU A 128 9.02 1.81 -3.65
CA LEU A 128 7.68 1.29 -3.71
C LEU A 128 7.27 1.14 -5.17
N GLU A 129 6.66 0.02 -5.51
CA GLU A 129 5.90 -0.09 -6.75
C GLU A 129 4.57 -0.81 -6.51
N PHE A 130 3.58 -0.44 -7.31
CA PHE A 130 2.28 -1.09 -7.35
C PHE A 130 2.12 -1.90 -8.63
N GLN A 131 1.37 -2.99 -8.56
CA GLN A 131 0.92 -3.67 -9.76
C GLN A 131 0.06 -2.71 -10.62
N THR A 132 0.16 -2.85 -11.94
CA THR A 132 -0.67 -2.10 -12.89
C THR A 132 -2.08 -2.68 -12.97
N LEU A 133 -3.07 -1.86 -13.33
CA LEU A 133 -4.43 -2.35 -13.55
C LEU A 133 -4.47 -3.33 -14.73
N GLU A 134 -3.74 -3.02 -15.78
CA GLU A 134 -3.62 -3.86 -16.96
C GLU A 134 -2.99 -5.21 -16.58
N GLY A 135 -1.91 -5.19 -15.79
CA GLY A 135 -1.25 -6.39 -15.32
C GLY A 135 -2.11 -7.25 -14.39
N ILE A 136 -2.96 -6.65 -13.54
CA ILE A 136 -3.88 -7.45 -12.71
C ILE A 136 -5.00 -8.07 -13.54
N VAL A 137 -5.55 -7.35 -14.52
CA VAL A 137 -6.56 -7.87 -15.46
C VAL A 137 -5.97 -9.02 -16.29
N GLU A 138 -4.77 -8.84 -16.84
CA GLU A 138 -4.04 -9.88 -17.57
C GLU A 138 -3.80 -11.12 -16.71
N ALA A 139 -3.38 -10.94 -15.45
CA ALA A 139 -3.12 -12.04 -14.53
C ALA A 139 -4.38 -12.81 -14.13
N ILE A 140 -5.54 -12.14 -14.05
CA ILE A 140 -6.83 -12.79 -13.78
C ILE A 140 -7.30 -13.59 -15.01
N GLY A 141 -7.00 -13.10 -16.22
CA GLY A 141 -7.33 -13.78 -17.48
C GLY A 141 -8.79 -13.67 -17.91
N LEU A 142 -9.52 -12.69 -17.36
CA LEU A 142 -10.88 -12.33 -17.77
C LEU A 142 -10.87 -10.99 -18.51
N ASP A 143 -11.91 -10.71 -19.29
CA ASP A 143 -12.05 -9.40 -19.90
C ASP A 143 -12.30 -8.33 -18.82
N LYS A 144 -11.78 -7.11 -19.02
CA LYS A 144 -11.97 -6.02 -18.05
C LYS A 144 -13.46 -5.77 -17.77
N SER A 145 -14.33 -5.90 -18.79
CA SER A 145 -15.77 -5.71 -18.65
C SER A 145 -16.46 -6.74 -17.75
N GLU A 146 -15.79 -7.85 -17.44
CA GLU A 146 -16.26 -8.89 -16.51
C GLU A 146 -15.73 -8.69 -15.09
N LEU A 147 -14.91 -7.66 -14.87
CA LEU A 147 -14.24 -7.37 -13.61
C LEU A 147 -14.70 -6.04 -13.02
N CYS A 148 -15.01 -6.04 -11.72
CA CYS A 148 -15.18 -4.81 -10.98
C CYS A 148 -13.80 -4.21 -10.65
N THR A 149 -13.46 -3.11 -11.31
CA THR A 149 -12.18 -2.39 -11.12
C THR A 149 -12.33 -1.09 -10.33
N TYR A 150 -13.57 -0.77 -9.90
CA TYR A 150 -13.97 0.48 -9.27
C TYR A 150 -12.98 1.02 -8.20
N CYS A 151 -12.46 0.15 -7.32
CA CYS A 151 -11.52 0.56 -6.26
C CYS A 151 -10.23 1.21 -6.80
N TRP A 152 -9.86 0.94 -8.05
CA TRP A 152 -8.63 1.40 -8.69
C TRP A 152 -8.89 2.49 -9.73
N ASP A 153 -9.98 2.39 -10.49
CA ASP A 153 -10.27 3.30 -11.62
C ASP A 153 -11.58 4.07 -11.53
N GLY A 154 -12.45 3.75 -10.57
CA GLY A 154 -13.74 4.40 -10.39
C GLY A 154 -14.77 4.05 -11.47
N GLU A 155 -14.49 3.07 -12.34
CA GLU A 155 -15.42 2.60 -13.37
C GLU A 155 -16.47 1.65 -12.76
N GLU A 156 -17.75 1.86 -13.14
CA GLU A 156 -18.91 1.06 -12.71
C GLU A 156 -19.35 0.08 -13.79
#